data_AF-A0A2E5YK12-F1
#
_entry.id   AF-A0A2E5YK12-F1
#
_cell.length_a   1.000
_cell.length_b   1.000
_cell.length_c   1.000
_cell.angle_alpha   90.00
_cell.angle_beta   90.00
_cell.angle_gamma   90.00
#
_symmetry.space_group_name_H-M   'P 1'
#
loop_
_entity.id
_entity.type
_entity.pdbx_description
1 polymer ?
#
loop_
_entity_poly.entity_id
_entity_poly.type
_entity_poly.pdbx_seq_one_letter_code
_entity_poly.pdbx_strand_id
1 'polypeptide(L)'
;MGIGSRIGSGASRLRSRAAASFRVRSRYARHDRPLRFPTSRYGKIRRLERRRCRSTRRLRRDRSMSELADSFPHLADLPSTLDDTVVGTPDRRPGSVRRTSTIDMVWPDGFGSPMHLVGRSRDLSTPVDGPACVIDEAGMRVEMAEHRTVSAIEVSPHRDGADGLIGAVGGSELRSAIDRALPRERETASPLHLLLDDIAGTSLVASFALSRSPEIRELMLANRPGPGAPFGMRKGKIICSGLRPDGWFDTHQQNGVPPFGSGVVPAGDIEAPQDALAWHAFPSAPDVGMRRHRRIDLWREGGVVCVDAFFRDACWEPDGSQSCLHEYTTDAKIDAGDHTLVSLESTPRVLPFPECKWAAPNSQDLIGLPVTEFRTIVQQTLTELRACTHLNDMLRSFAEIPALAKRL
;
A
#
# COMPACT_ATOMS: atom_id res chain seq x y z
N MET A 1 -61.10 -53.49 -30.64
CA MET A 1 -61.35 -52.17 -31.26
C MET A 1 -60.19 -51.27 -30.79
N GLY A 2 -59.01 -51.15 -31.42
CA GLY A 2 -58.68 -50.88 -32.83
C GLY A 2 -59.15 -49.46 -33.20
N ILE A 3 -58.40 -48.46 -33.66
CA ILE A 3 -57.06 -48.20 -34.26
C ILE A 3 -56.86 -46.66 -34.07
N GLY A 4 -55.72 -46.07 -33.70
CA GLY A 4 -54.60 -45.73 -34.59
C GLY A 4 -53.91 -44.41 -34.20
N SER A 5 -52.64 -44.32 -34.57
CA SER A 5 -51.59 -43.33 -34.25
C SER A 5 -51.40 -42.21 -35.29
N ARG A 6 -50.79 -41.07 -34.91
CA ARG A 6 -49.49 -40.49 -35.41
C ARG A 6 -49.38 -38.95 -35.20
N ILE A 7 -48.40 -38.44 -34.44
CA ILE A 7 -47.07 -37.82 -34.77
C ILE A 7 -47.10 -36.31 -35.14
N GLY A 8 -46.25 -35.51 -34.46
CA GLY A 8 -45.66 -34.24 -34.94
C GLY A 8 -45.51 -33.15 -33.86
N SER A 9 -44.44 -33.13 -33.05
CA SER A 9 -43.19 -32.32 -33.20
C SER A 9 -43.32 -30.79 -32.97
N GLY A 10 -42.54 -30.23 -32.04
CA GLY A 10 -42.19 -28.79 -32.11
C GLY A 10 -41.86 -28.07 -30.80
N ALA A 11 -40.61 -28.20 -30.34
CA ALA A 11 -39.79 -27.22 -29.61
C ALA A 11 -40.45 -26.09 -28.78
N SER A 12 -40.24 -26.14 -27.46
CA SER A 12 -40.37 -25.01 -26.54
C SER A 12 -39.26 -23.98 -26.80
N ARG A 13 -39.63 -22.76 -27.23
CA ARG A 13 -38.71 -21.62 -27.26
C ARG A 13 -38.83 -20.83 -25.97
N LEU A 14 -37.73 -20.80 -25.21
CA LEU A 14 -37.40 -19.73 -24.28
C LEU A 14 -37.53 -18.37 -24.99
N ARG A 15 -38.20 -17.41 -24.35
CA ARG A 15 -37.96 -15.98 -24.60
C ARG A 15 -37.59 -15.28 -23.31
N SER A 16 -36.37 -14.79 -23.36
CA SER A 16 -35.68 -13.81 -22.53
C SER A 16 -36.58 -12.71 -21.94
N ARG A 17 -36.46 -12.48 -20.63
CA ARG A 17 -36.80 -11.20 -19.99
C ARG A 17 -35.62 -10.26 -20.11
N ALA A 18 -35.82 -9.16 -20.84
CA ALA A 18 -34.89 -8.06 -20.99
C ALA A 18 -34.92 -7.13 -19.78
N ALA A 19 -33.77 -6.47 -19.56
CA ALA A 19 -33.44 -5.59 -18.46
C ALA A 19 -34.36 -4.35 -18.38
N ALA A 20 -34.81 -4.04 -17.16
CA ALA A 20 -35.42 -2.76 -16.83
C ALA A 20 -34.32 -1.80 -16.35
N SER A 21 -34.12 -0.73 -17.12
CA SER A 21 -33.24 0.40 -16.79
C SER A 21 -33.95 1.33 -15.80
N PHE A 22 -33.39 1.51 -14.61
CA PHE A 22 -33.87 2.49 -13.63
C PHE A 22 -33.08 3.80 -13.77
N ARG A 23 -33.72 4.83 -14.34
CA ARG A 23 -33.22 6.21 -14.34
C ARG A 23 -33.41 6.81 -12.95
N VAL A 24 -32.33 7.03 -12.22
CA VAL A 24 -32.32 7.87 -11.01
C VAL A 24 -32.30 9.34 -11.44
N ARG A 25 -33.34 10.10 -11.07
CA ARG A 25 -33.37 11.55 -11.23
C ARG A 25 -32.58 12.19 -10.09
N SER A 26 -31.38 12.70 -10.40
CA SER A 26 -30.63 13.58 -9.52
C SER A 26 -31.35 14.92 -9.35
N ARG A 27 -31.69 15.28 -8.10
CA ARG A 27 -32.05 16.64 -7.70
C ARG A 27 -30.89 17.22 -6.89
N TYR A 28 -29.94 17.86 -7.57
CA TYR A 28 -29.06 18.84 -6.94
C TYR A 28 -29.32 20.21 -7.57
N ALA A 29 -29.77 21.14 -6.74
CA ALA A 29 -30.01 22.52 -7.09
C ALA A 29 -28.68 23.23 -7.34
N ARG A 30 -28.62 23.99 -8.43
CA ARG A 30 -27.47 24.78 -8.88
C ARG A 30 -27.22 25.94 -7.92
N HIS A 31 -26.01 26.02 -7.37
CA HIS A 31 -25.38 27.31 -7.07
C HIS A 31 -24.23 27.50 -8.07
N ASP A 32 -24.56 28.15 -9.18
CA ASP A 32 -23.63 28.58 -10.22
C ASP A 32 -22.78 29.76 -9.72
N ARG A 33 -21.50 29.51 -9.42
CA ARG A 33 -20.41 30.47 -9.65
C ARG A 33 -19.15 29.71 -10.10
N PRO A 34 -18.77 29.77 -11.39
CA PRO A 34 -17.55 29.12 -11.85
C PRO A 34 -16.32 29.92 -11.38
N LEU A 35 -15.44 29.26 -10.62
CA LEU A 35 -14.06 29.72 -10.46
C LEU A 35 -13.37 29.59 -11.82
N ARG A 36 -13.17 30.74 -12.48
CA ARG A 36 -12.42 30.85 -13.74
C ARG A 36 -10.94 30.61 -13.47
N PHE A 37 -10.42 29.44 -13.84
CA PHE A 37 -8.99 29.26 -14.05
C PHE A 37 -8.59 29.87 -15.41
N PRO A 38 -7.52 30.67 -15.50
CA PRO A 38 -7.14 31.32 -16.75
C PRO A 38 -6.52 30.31 -17.72
N THR A 39 -7.33 29.76 -18.61
CA THR A 39 -6.90 29.06 -19.82
C THR A 39 -6.47 30.05 -20.90
N SER A 40 -5.31 30.71 -20.74
CA SER A 40 -4.48 31.17 -21.88
C SER A 40 -3.18 31.84 -21.40
N ARG A 41 -2.15 31.08 -21.07
CA ARG A 41 -0.76 31.61 -21.04
C ARG A 41 0.33 30.67 -21.54
N TYR A 42 -0.02 29.60 -22.26
CA TYR A 42 0.98 28.69 -22.85
C TYR A 42 1.65 29.17 -24.15
N GLY A 43 1.37 30.40 -24.62
CA GLY A 43 1.86 30.90 -25.91
C GLY A 43 2.86 32.07 -25.91
N LYS A 44 3.15 32.71 -24.76
CA LYS A 44 3.92 33.99 -24.76
C LYS A 44 5.07 34.09 -23.75
N ILE A 45 5.55 32.97 -23.22
CA ILE A 45 6.82 32.91 -22.46
C ILE A 45 7.87 32.22 -23.35
N ARG A 46 8.24 32.82 -24.47
CA ARG A 46 9.27 32.23 -25.37
C ARG A 46 10.36 33.19 -25.82
N ARG A 47 10.32 34.47 -25.40
CA ARG A 47 11.35 35.47 -25.80
C ARG A 47 12.04 36.23 -24.67
N LEU A 48 11.56 36.17 -23.42
CA LEU A 48 12.21 36.87 -22.28
C LEU A 48 13.09 35.96 -21.40
N GLU A 49 12.99 34.63 -21.50
CA GLU A 49 13.76 33.69 -20.66
C GLU A 49 15.19 33.41 -21.15
N ARG A 50 15.53 33.74 -22.40
CA ARG A 50 16.85 33.41 -22.98
C ARG A 50 18.02 34.19 -22.39
N ARG A 51 17.79 35.28 -21.64
CA ARG A 51 18.86 36.09 -21.03
C ARG A 51 19.11 35.83 -19.53
N ARG A 52 18.16 35.28 -18.78
CA ARG A 52 18.39 34.82 -17.39
C ARG A 52 18.82 33.36 -17.27
N CYS A 53 18.62 32.56 -18.32
CA CYS A 53 18.93 31.12 -18.35
C CYS A 53 20.42 30.77 -18.55
N ARG A 54 21.35 31.73 -18.62
CA ARG A 54 22.79 31.45 -18.80
C ARG A 54 23.63 31.50 -17.52
N SER A 55 23.23 32.22 -16.48
CA SER A 55 24.04 32.33 -15.25
C SER A 55 23.67 31.32 -14.16
N THR A 56 22.44 30.80 -14.15
CA THR A 56 22.00 29.75 -13.20
C THR A 56 22.25 28.32 -13.73
N ARG A 57 22.59 28.16 -15.01
CA ARG A 57 22.88 26.87 -15.66
C ARG A 57 24.21 26.23 -15.25
N ARG A 58 24.99 26.85 -14.35
CA ARG A 58 26.33 26.40 -13.94
C ARG A 58 26.40 25.68 -12.59
N LEU A 59 25.28 25.48 -11.90
CA LEU A 59 25.25 24.72 -10.65
C LEU A 59 24.13 23.67 -10.74
N ARG A 60 24.49 22.43 -10.38
CA ARG A 60 23.70 21.17 -10.46
C ARG A 60 23.80 20.41 -11.78
N ARG A 61 25.04 20.01 -12.11
CA ARG A 61 25.26 18.66 -12.67
C ARG A 61 24.79 17.64 -11.62
N ASP A 62 24.18 16.55 -12.06
CA ASP A 62 23.93 15.34 -11.27
C ASP A 62 25.22 14.97 -10.53
N ARG A 63 25.28 15.26 -9.24
CA ARG A 63 26.28 14.66 -8.37
C ARG A 63 25.84 13.22 -8.14
N SER A 64 26.74 12.27 -8.35
CA SER A 64 26.46 10.88 -8.00
C SER A 64 26.19 10.76 -6.50
N MET A 65 25.51 9.70 -6.09
CA MET A 65 25.31 9.34 -4.67
C MET A 65 26.63 9.30 -3.89
N SER A 66 27.74 8.92 -4.52
CA SER A 66 29.08 8.92 -3.93
C SER A 66 29.61 10.35 -3.69
N GLU A 67 29.44 11.27 -4.63
CA GLU A 67 29.86 12.68 -4.47
C GLU A 67 29.01 13.45 -3.42
N LEU A 68 27.78 13.00 -3.17
CA LEU A 68 26.92 13.52 -2.11
C LEU A 68 27.30 12.95 -0.74
N ALA A 69 27.64 11.66 -0.65
CA ALA A 69 28.14 11.05 0.58
C ALA A 69 29.46 11.71 1.05
N ASP A 70 30.37 12.02 0.12
CA ASP A 70 31.62 12.75 0.41
C ASP A 70 31.37 14.19 0.91
N SER A 71 30.19 14.75 0.61
CA SER A 71 29.81 16.10 1.05
C SER A 71 29.24 16.14 2.47
N PHE A 72 28.94 14.98 3.08
CA PHE A 72 28.31 14.87 4.41
C PHE A 72 29.05 13.83 5.27
N PRO A 73 30.22 14.18 5.85
CA PRO A 73 31.05 13.24 6.61
C PRO A 73 30.34 12.56 7.79
N HIS A 74 29.32 13.20 8.39
CA HIS A 74 28.52 12.61 9.47
C HIS A 74 27.61 11.46 9.00
N LEU A 75 27.45 11.27 7.69
CA LEU A 75 26.72 10.14 7.09
C LEU A 75 27.64 9.00 6.64
N ALA A 76 28.95 9.10 6.83
CA ALA A 76 29.92 8.13 6.32
C ALA A 76 29.74 6.71 6.90
N ASP A 77 29.27 6.63 8.15
CA ASP A 77 29.09 5.37 8.87
C ASP A 77 27.67 4.77 8.74
N LEU A 78 26.89 5.26 7.78
CA LEU A 78 25.57 4.68 7.51
C LEU A 78 25.69 3.25 6.95
N PRO A 79 24.73 2.37 7.30
CA PRO A 79 24.72 1.03 6.73
C PRO A 79 24.59 1.10 5.20
N SER A 80 25.13 0.10 4.50
CA SER A 80 25.01 -0.02 3.04
C SER A 80 23.54 0.02 2.58
N THR A 81 23.26 0.20 1.29
CA THR A 81 21.89 -0.04 0.78
C THR A 81 21.57 -1.53 0.77
N LEU A 82 20.28 -1.91 0.89
CA LEU A 82 19.85 -3.28 0.60
C LEU A 82 19.42 -3.37 -0.86
N ASP A 83 19.63 -4.53 -1.46
CA ASP A 83 19.33 -4.81 -2.87
C ASP A 83 18.74 -6.22 -3.10
N ASP A 84 18.38 -6.94 -2.03
CA ASP A 84 17.87 -8.31 -2.09
C ASP A 84 16.34 -8.36 -2.08
N THR A 85 15.71 -8.25 -3.25
CA THR A 85 14.24 -8.41 -3.35
C THR A 85 13.84 -9.88 -3.41
N VAL A 86 12.74 -10.24 -2.76
CA VAL A 86 12.08 -11.55 -2.90
C VAL A 86 11.68 -11.80 -4.35
N VAL A 87 11.98 -13.01 -4.82
CA VAL A 87 11.56 -13.53 -6.13
C VAL A 87 10.72 -14.78 -5.90
N GLY A 88 9.63 -14.89 -6.67
CA GLY A 88 8.63 -15.92 -6.56
C GLY A 88 7.70 -15.73 -5.34
N THR A 89 6.73 -16.62 -5.26
CA THR A 89 5.87 -16.77 -4.08
C THR A 89 6.04 -18.19 -3.54
N PRO A 90 6.25 -18.37 -2.23
CA PRO A 90 6.33 -19.69 -1.64
C PRO A 90 5.09 -20.53 -1.93
N ASP A 91 5.30 -21.82 -2.13
CA ASP A 91 4.22 -22.78 -2.31
C ASP A 91 3.30 -22.80 -1.10
N ARG A 92 2.00 -23.00 -1.35
CA ARG A 92 1.01 -23.15 -0.29
C ARG A 92 1.20 -24.50 0.39
N ARG A 93 1.35 -24.49 1.71
CA ARG A 93 1.51 -25.72 2.50
C ARG A 93 0.15 -26.44 2.66
N PRO A 94 0.09 -27.78 2.63
CA PRO A 94 -1.10 -28.50 3.08
C PRO A 94 -1.40 -28.18 4.56
N GLY A 95 -2.67 -28.00 4.91
CA GLY A 95 -3.09 -27.57 6.25
C GLY A 95 -2.70 -26.13 6.59
N SER A 96 -2.77 -25.21 5.62
CA SER A 96 -2.43 -23.79 5.80
C SER A 96 -3.55 -22.83 5.41
N VAL A 97 -3.43 -21.60 5.88
CA VAL A 97 -4.28 -20.48 5.49
C VAL A 97 -3.39 -19.34 5.00
N ARG A 98 -3.73 -18.76 3.85
CA ARG A 98 -3.05 -17.62 3.25
C ARG A 98 -3.99 -16.43 3.16
N ARG A 99 -3.63 -15.30 3.76
CA ARG A 99 -4.22 -13.99 3.44
C ARG A 99 -3.31 -13.27 2.45
N THR A 100 -3.87 -12.84 1.33
CA THR A 100 -3.19 -11.91 0.40
C THR A 100 -3.92 -10.58 0.38
N SER A 101 -3.19 -9.47 0.22
CA SER A 101 -3.79 -8.19 -0.13
C SER A 101 -2.92 -7.40 -1.10
N THR A 102 -3.57 -6.63 -1.96
CA THR A 102 -2.93 -5.59 -2.76
C THR A 102 -3.71 -4.30 -2.67
N ILE A 103 -3.00 -3.17 -2.70
CA ILE A 103 -3.61 -1.84 -2.89
C ILE A 103 -2.83 -1.12 -3.98
N ASP A 104 -3.51 -0.88 -5.09
CA ASP A 104 -3.05 0.01 -6.15
C ASP A 104 -3.25 1.46 -5.73
N MET A 105 -2.21 2.27 -5.81
CA MET A 105 -2.21 3.71 -5.59
C MET A 105 -2.01 4.39 -6.95
N VAL A 106 -3.10 4.92 -7.53
CA VAL A 106 -3.14 5.32 -8.95
C VAL A 106 -3.81 6.68 -9.17
N TRP A 107 -3.55 7.27 -10.34
CA TRP A 107 -4.18 8.50 -10.83
C TRP A 107 -4.84 8.25 -12.18
N PRO A 108 -6.08 7.70 -12.22
CA PRO A 108 -6.74 7.32 -13.47
C PRO A 108 -6.91 8.49 -14.44
N ASP A 109 -7.13 9.69 -13.92
CA ASP A 109 -7.29 10.92 -14.70
C ASP A 109 -5.98 11.73 -14.82
N GLY A 110 -4.84 11.11 -14.48
CA GLY A 110 -3.51 11.69 -14.61
C GLY A 110 -3.10 12.63 -13.47
N PHE A 111 -1.89 13.19 -13.57
CA PHE A 111 -1.34 14.07 -12.54
C PHE A 111 -2.22 15.30 -12.27
N GLY A 112 -2.46 15.61 -11.00
CA GLY A 112 -3.32 16.70 -10.57
C GLY A 112 -4.79 16.30 -10.37
N SER A 113 -5.17 15.06 -10.71
CA SER A 113 -6.44 14.47 -10.29
C SER A 113 -6.37 13.86 -8.88
N PRO A 114 -7.52 13.57 -8.24
CA PRO A 114 -7.54 12.81 -7.00
C PRO A 114 -6.83 11.46 -7.13
N MET A 115 -6.19 11.02 -6.05
CA MET A 115 -5.57 9.70 -5.99
C MET A 115 -6.63 8.65 -5.69
N HIS A 116 -6.56 7.50 -6.35
CA HIS A 116 -7.43 6.37 -6.10
C HIS A 116 -6.64 5.24 -5.43
N LEU A 117 -7.19 4.71 -4.33
CA LEU A 117 -6.73 3.48 -3.70
C LEU A 117 -7.66 2.34 -4.12
N VAL A 118 -7.14 1.33 -4.81
CA VAL A 118 -7.92 0.16 -5.25
C VAL A 118 -7.38 -1.09 -4.56
N GLY A 119 -8.09 -1.51 -3.52
CA GLY A 119 -7.74 -2.62 -2.65
C GLY A 119 -8.42 -3.92 -3.03
N ARG A 120 -7.70 -5.04 -2.89
CA ARG A 120 -8.19 -6.41 -2.99
C ARG A 120 -7.56 -7.26 -1.91
N SER A 121 -8.33 -8.10 -1.24
CA SER A 121 -7.82 -9.05 -0.28
C SER A 121 -8.58 -10.37 -0.34
N ARG A 122 -7.89 -11.46 -0.06
CA ARG A 122 -8.42 -12.83 -0.11
C ARG A 122 -7.80 -13.68 0.97
N ASP A 123 -8.67 -14.40 1.69
CA ASP A 123 -8.31 -15.51 2.56
C ASP A 123 -8.53 -16.82 1.83
N LEU A 124 -7.52 -17.68 1.81
CA LEU A 124 -7.52 -18.96 1.15
C LEU A 124 -7.11 -20.05 2.14
N SER A 125 -7.91 -21.12 2.26
CA SER A 125 -7.51 -22.34 2.95
C SER A 125 -6.91 -23.32 1.96
N THR A 126 -5.82 -23.95 2.34
CA THR A 126 -5.22 -25.10 1.65
C THR A 126 -5.32 -26.29 2.61
N PRO A 127 -6.41 -27.09 2.54
CA PRO A 127 -6.58 -28.26 3.40
C PRO A 127 -5.42 -29.26 3.25
N VAL A 128 -5.27 -30.17 4.22
CA VAL A 128 -4.34 -31.31 4.08
C VAL A 128 -4.76 -32.20 2.92
N ASP A 129 -6.07 -32.47 2.84
CA ASP A 129 -6.70 -33.28 1.81
C ASP A 129 -7.76 -32.49 1.05
N GLY A 130 -7.73 -32.58 -0.27
CA GLY A 130 -8.71 -31.94 -1.15
C GLY A 130 -8.28 -30.59 -1.71
N PRO A 131 -9.15 -29.94 -2.50
CA PRO A 131 -8.81 -28.70 -3.18
C PRO A 131 -8.79 -27.52 -2.21
N ALA A 132 -7.93 -26.54 -2.52
CA ALA A 132 -7.94 -25.26 -1.82
C ALA A 132 -9.25 -24.50 -2.06
N CYS A 133 -9.67 -23.73 -1.05
CA CYS A 133 -10.91 -22.99 -1.11
C CYS A 133 -10.74 -21.54 -0.62
N VAL A 134 -11.40 -20.62 -1.31
CA VAL A 134 -11.49 -19.23 -0.88
C VAL A 134 -12.45 -19.15 0.30
N ILE A 135 -11.98 -18.63 1.43
CA ILE A 135 -12.75 -18.50 2.67
C ILE A 135 -13.50 -17.17 2.69
N ASP A 136 -12.82 -16.09 2.33
CA ASP A 136 -13.35 -14.73 2.35
C ASP A 136 -12.58 -13.83 1.37
N GLU A 137 -13.25 -12.80 0.86
CA GLU A 137 -12.69 -11.83 -0.07
C GLU A 137 -13.25 -10.44 0.21
N ALA A 138 -12.41 -9.42 0.00
CA ALA A 138 -12.81 -8.03 0.07
C ALA A 138 -12.19 -7.21 -1.05
N GLY A 139 -12.93 -6.21 -1.52
CA GLY A 139 -12.50 -5.17 -2.43
C GLY A 139 -12.81 -3.80 -1.83
N MET A 140 -11.98 -2.83 -2.18
CA MET A 140 -12.12 -1.44 -1.75
C MET A 140 -11.74 -0.50 -2.90
N ARG A 141 -12.49 0.58 -3.08
CA ARG A 141 -12.10 1.74 -3.89
C ARG A 141 -12.26 2.98 -3.05
N VAL A 142 -11.20 3.76 -2.91
CA VAL A 142 -11.21 5.02 -2.15
C VAL A 142 -10.67 6.12 -3.04
N GLU A 143 -11.42 7.21 -3.14
CA GLU A 143 -10.90 8.45 -3.70
C GLU A 143 -10.34 9.31 -2.57
N MET A 144 -9.12 9.79 -2.76
CA MET A 144 -8.39 10.60 -1.80
C MET A 144 -8.24 12.01 -2.34
N ALA A 145 -8.92 12.96 -1.70
CA ALA A 145 -8.76 14.38 -1.91
C ALA A 145 -7.47 14.92 -1.27
N GLU A 146 -7.29 16.24 -1.34
CA GLU A 146 -6.18 16.95 -0.72
C GLU A 146 -6.01 16.56 0.76
N HIS A 147 -4.77 16.66 1.24
CA HIS A 147 -4.39 16.34 2.61
C HIS A 147 -4.70 14.89 3.05
N ARG A 148 -4.86 13.97 2.09
CA ARG A 148 -5.20 12.55 2.32
C ARG A 148 -6.58 12.38 2.97
N THR A 149 -7.55 13.17 2.55
CA THR A 149 -8.94 13.06 3.02
C THR A 149 -9.73 12.13 2.11
N VAL A 150 -10.50 11.20 2.67
CA VAL A 150 -11.41 10.34 1.90
C VAL A 150 -12.54 11.19 1.32
N SER A 151 -12.64 11.31 0.00
CA SER A 151 -13.75 12.00 -0.69
C SER A 151 -14.85 11.05 -1.14
N ALA A 152 -14.50 9.80 -1.46
CA ALA A 152 -15.44 8.75 -1.80
C ALA A 152 -14.89 7.39 -1.39
N ILE A 153 -15.79 6.45 -1.08
CA ILE A 153 -15.43 5.07 -0.76
C ILE A 153 -16.51 4.10 -1.26
N GLU A 154 -16.06 2.99 -1.82
CA GLU A 154 -16.88 1.83 -2.17
C GLU A 154 -16.19 0.57 -1.66
N VAL A 155 -16.95 -0.35 -1.08
CA VAL A 155 -16.44 -1.63 -0.58
C VAL A 155 -17.27 -2.78 -1.13
N SER A 156 -16.60 -3.90 -1.39
CA SER A 156 -17.21 -5.14 -1.86
C SER A 156 -16.78 -6.31 -0.96
N PRO A 157 -17.69 -7.14 -0.43
CA PRO A 157 -19.13 -6.97 -0.48
C PRO A 157 -19.56 -5.64 0.19
N HIS A 158 -20.75 -5.13 -0.13
CA HIS A 158 -21.24 -3.89 0.45
C HIS A 158 -21.23 -3.95 1.99
N ARG A 159 -20.95 -2.82 2.64
CA ARG A 159 -21.07 -2.64 4.09
C ARG A 159 -21.87 -1.39 4.38
N ASP A 160 -22.95 -1.57 5.13
CA ASP A 160 -23.69 -0.43 5.69
C ASP A 160 -22.74 0.37 6.59
N GLY A 161 -22.71 1.69 6.41
CA GLY A 161 -21.86 2.59 7.18
C GLY A 161 -20.50 2.91 6.57
N ALA A 162 -20.10 2.29 5.45
CA ALA A 162 -18.83 2.61 4.77
C ALA A 162 -18.70 4.10 4.42
N ASP A 163 -19.79 4.75 4.01
CA ASP A 163 -19.85 6.19 3.72
C ASP A 163 -19.50 7.07 4.94
N GLY A 164 -19.59 6.54 6.17
CA GLY A 164 -19.14 7.21 7.39
C GLY A 164 -17.63 7.48 7.44
N LEU A 165 -16.86 6.92 6.51
CA LEU A 165 -15.44 7.22 6.33
C LEU A 165 -15.18 8.44 5.44
N ILE A 166 -16.19 8.97 4.75
CA ILE A 166 -16.04 10.21 3.97
C ILE A 166 -15.70 11.36 4.92
N GLY A 167 -14.63 12.09 4.59
CA GLY A 167 -14.05 13.14 5.43
C GLY A 167 -12.99 12.64 6.42
N ALA A 168 -12.79 11.34 6.57
CA ALA A 168 -11.68 10.81 7.38
C ALA A 168 -10.32 11.07 6.71
N VAL A 169 -9.29 11.31 7.52
CA VAL A 169 -7.93 11.58 7.03
C VAL A 169 -7.05 10.34 7.19
N GLY A 170 -6.37 9.94 6.12
CA GLY A 170 -5.39 8.84 6.08
C GLY A 170 -4.21 9.08 7.03
N GLY A 171 -4.36 8.67 8.29
CA GLY A 171 -3.45 9.03 9.37
C GLY A 171 -3.92 8.58 10.75
N SER A 172 -3.71 9.44 11.76
CA SER A 172 -3.93 9.12 13.17
C SER A 172 -5.40 8.88 13.52
N GLU A 173 -6.33 9.56 12.86
CA GLU A 173 -7.77 9.49 13.19
C GLU A 173 -8.53 8.41 12.41
N LEU A 174 -7.91 7.88 11.34
CA LEU A 174 -8.56 6.94 10.44
C LEU A 174 -9.07 5.68 11.17
N ARG A 175 -8.27 5.11 12.07
CA ARG A 175 -8.60 3.87 12.76
C ARG A 175 -9.83 4.02 13.65
N SER A 176 -9.89 5.12 14.40
CA SER A 176 -11.08 5.45 15.18
C SER A 176 -12.29 5.74 14.29
N ALA A 177 -12.09 6.27 13.08
CA ALA A 177 -13.17 6.44 12.11
C ALA A 177 -13.68 5.08 11.58
N ILE A 178 -12.77 4.13 11.29
CA ILE A 178 -13.10 2.75 10.91
C ILE A 178 -13.91 2.08 12.03
N ASP A 179 -13.45 2.14 13.27
CA ASP A 179 -14.15 1.52 14.41
C ASP A 179 -15.55 2.10 14.61
N ARG A 180 -15.76 3.39 14.36
CA ARG A 180 -17.09 4.01 14.45
C ARG A 180 -18.00 3.65 13.28
N ALA A 181 -17.47 3.66 12.06
CA ALA A 181 -18.24 3.43 10.85
C ALA A 181 -18.57 1.95 10.64
N LEU A 182 -17.65 1.07 11.03
CA LEU A 182 -17.65 -0.36 10.72
C LEU A 182 -17.18 -1.19 11.94
N PRO A 183 -17.88 -1.13 13.09
CA PRO A 183 -17.40 -1.62 14.38
C PRO A 183 -17.02 -3.11 14.42
N ARG A 184 -17.63 -3.94 13.56
CA ARG A 184 -17.37 -5.39 13.52
C ARG A 184 -16.13 -5.77 12.73
N GLU A 185 -15.69 -4.95 11.76
CA GLU A 185 -14.62 -5.34 10.83
C GLU A 185 -13.30 -5.60 11.57
N ARG A 186 -12.99 -4.78 12.58
CA ARG A 186 -11.82 -4.95 13.46
C ARG A 186 -11.89 -6.23 14.29
N GLU A 187 -13.05 -6.51 14.89
CA GLU A 187 -13.26 -7.69 15.75
C GLU A 187 -13.20 -8.99 14.95
N THR A 188 -13.78 -9.00 13.75
CA THR A 188 -13.74 -10.16 12.85
C THR A 188 -12.42 -10.34 12.14
N ALA A 189 -11.52 -9.33 12.21
CA ALA A 189 -10.26 -9.29 11.47
C ALA A 189 -10.47 -9.64 9.99
N SER A 190 -11.47 -9.03 9.37
CA SER A 190 -11.86 -9.34 7.99
C SER A 190 -10.78 -8.94 6.99
N PRO A 191 -10.76 -9.51 5.77
CA PRO A 191 -9.93 -9.01 4.68
C PRO A 191 -10.17 -7.52 4.38
N LEU A 192 -11.41 -7.03 4.59
CA LEU A 192 -11.75 -5.62 4.40
C LEU A 192 -11.09 -4.72 5.44
N HIS A 193 -11.05 -5.13 6.71
CA HIS A 193 -10.39 -4.36 7.77
C HIS A 193 -8.92 -4.09 7.44
N LEU A 194 -8.20 -5.09 6.94
CA LEU A 194 -6.80 -4.93 6.51
C LEU A 194 -6.67 -3.84 5.43
N LEU A 195 -7.54 -3.87 4.41
CA LEU A 195 -7.53 -2.86 3.34
C LEU A 195 -7.80 -1.45 3.87
N LEU A 196 -8.78 -1.31 4.77
CA LEU A 196 -9.14 -0.03 5.38
C LEU A 196 -8.00 0.51 6.26
N ASP A 197 -7.38 -0.34 7.08
CA ASP A 197 -6.27 0.05 7.95
C ASP A 197 -5.04 0.50 7.14
N ASP A 198 -4.80 -0.13 5.99
CA ASP A 198 -3.71 0.20 5.07
C ASP A 198 -3.91 1.54 4.32
N ILE A 199 -5.09 2.16 4.32
CA ILE A 199 -5.30 3.51 3.71
C ILE A 199 -4.30 4.51 4.31
N ALA A 200 -4.02 4.43 5.62
CA ALA A 200 -3.09 5.34 6.29
C ALA A 200 -1.66 5.25 5.73
N GLY A 201 -1.18 4.03 5.47
CA GLY A 201 0.17 3.78 4.94
C GLY A 201 0.24 4.05 3.43
N THR A 202 -0.71 3.52 2.67
CA THR A 202 -0.73 3.65 1.21
C THR A 202 -0.90 5.10 0.75
N SER A 203 -1.80 5.87 1.39
CA SER A 203 -1.94 7.30 1.07
C SER A 203 -0.74 8.15 1.47
N LEU A 204 0.12 7.68 2.38
CA LEU A 204 1.36 8.38 2.76
C LEU A 204 2.44 8.22 1.69
N VAL A 205 2.60 7.01 1.15
CA VAL A 205 3.71 6.69 0.23
C VAL A 205 3.39 6.91 -1.23
N ALA A 206 2.10 6.92 -1.61
CA ALA A 206 1.65 6.93 -3.00
C ALA A 206 2.36 7.94 -3.90
N SER A 207 2.57 9.18 -3.43
CA SER A 207 3.20 10.25 -4.20
C SER A 207 4.64 9.93 -4.63
N PHE A 208 5.28 8.90 -4.06
CA PHE A 208 6.55 8.41 -4.55
C PHE A 208 6.47 7.96 -6.02
N ALA A 209 5.37 7.32 -6.43
CA ALA A 209 5.15 6.93 -7.83
C ALA A 209 5.25 8.11 -8.80
N LEU A 210 4.72 9.27 -8.40
CA LEU A 210 4.78 10.49 -9.21
C LEU A 210 6.22 10.99 -9.42
N SER A 211 7.13 10.70 -8.49
CA SER A 211 8.54 11.07 -8.61
C SER A 211 9.31 10.25 -9.66
N ARG A 212 8.72 9.14 -10.13
CA ARG A 212 9.30 8.25 -11.16
C ARG A 212 9.04 8.75 -12.58
N SER A 213 7.98 9.53 -12.78
CA SER A 213 7.73 10.19 -14.06
C SER A 213 8.71 11.36 -14.26
N PRO A 214 9.51 11.41 -15.35
CA PRO A 214 10.45 12.49 -15.60
C PRO A 214 9.76 13.87 -15.69
N GLU A 215 8.62 13.93 -16.38
CA GLU A 215 7.85 15.17 -16.59
C GLU A 215 7.28 15.70 -15.27
N ILE A 216 6.67 14.81 -14.47
CA ILE A 216 6.11 15.19 -13.17
C ILE A 216 7.23 15.56 -12.20
N ARG A 217 8.34 14.83 -12.21
CA ARG A 217 9.52 15.14 -11.40
C ARG A 217 10.07 16.53 -11.72
N GLU A 218 10.16 16.91 -13.00
CA GLU A 218 10.59 18.25 -13.38
C GLU A 218 9.63 19.33 -12.85
N LEU A 219 8.32 19.11 -12.97
CA LEU A 219 7.30 20.00 -12.41
C LEU A 219 7.38 20.11 -10.88
N MET A 220 7.61 19.00 -10.18
CA MET A 220 7.78 18.99 -8.73
C MET A 220 9.04 19.75 -8.30
N LEU A 221 10.15 19.58 -9.03
CA LEU A 221 11.40 20.29 -8.77
C LEU A 221 11.28 21.79 -9.03
N ALA A 222 10.57 22.18 -10.10
CA ALA A 222 10.32 23.58 -10.44
C ALA A 222 9.43 24.30 -9.42
N ASN A 223 8.50 23.58 -8.78
CA ASN A 223 7.60 24.11 -7.76
C ASN A 223 8.06 23.80 -6.32
N ARG A 224 9.28 23.26 -6.14
CA ARG A 224 9.78 22.91 -4.81
C ARG A 224 9.91 24.19 -3.98
N PRO A 225 9.33 24.25 -2.77
CA PRO A 225 9.62 25.34 -1.87
C PRO A 225 11.12 25.33 -1.54
N GLY A 226 11.70 26.51 -1.26
CA GLY A 226 13.15 26.67 -1.06
C GLY A 226 13.75 25.78 0.05
N PRO A 227 15.08 25.76 0.18
CA PRO A 227 15.77 25.02 1.26
C PRO A 227 15.14 25.31 2.63
N GLY A 228 14.92 24.27 3.44
CA GLY A 228 14.30 24.40 4.78
C GLY A 228 12.77 24.43 4.80
N ALA A 229 12.10 24.30 3.66
CA ALA A 229 10.65 24.11 3.65
C ALA A 229 10.26 22.74 4.22
N PRO A 230 9.29 22.66 5.15
CA PRO A 230 8.90 21.41 5.78
C PRO A 230 8.23 20.49 4.76
N PHE A 231 8.98 19.52 4.25
CA PHE A 231 8.46 18.39 3.49
C PHE A 231 8.58 17.15 4.38
N GLY A 232 7.46 16.47 4.66
CA GLY A 232 7.45 15.23 5.45
C GLY A 232 7.70 15.39 6.96
N MET A 233 8.27 16.51 7.44
CA MET A 233 8.27 16.84 8.86
C MET A 233 6.87 17.29 9.29
N ARG A 234 6.07 16.33 9.75
CA ARG A 234 4.89 16.64 10.56
C ARG A 234 5.33 17.50 11.75
N LYS A 235 4.54 18.51 12.11
CA LYS A 235 4.58 19.01 13.50
C LYS A 235 4.23 17.83 14.41
N GLY A 236 5.19 17.30 15.17
CA GLY A 236 4.97 16.16 16.07
C GLY A 236 6.13 15.17 16.12
N LYS A 237 5.83 13.94 16.54
CA LYS A 237 6.79 12.84 16.69
C LYS A 237 7.36 12.39 15.34
N ILE A 238 8.63 11.98 15.37
CA ILE A 238 9.26 11.25 14.26
C ILE A 238 8.51 9.94 14.07
N ILE A 239 8.20 9.57 12.83
CA ILE A 239 7.37 8.37 12.55
C ILE A 239 8.20 7.14 12.15
N CYS A 240 9.48 7.34 11.83
CA CYS A 240 10.37 6.28 11.37
C CYS A 240 11.84 6.66 11.61
N SER A 241 12.70 5.67 11.90
CA SER A 241 14.16 5.80 12.00
C SER A 241 14.80 6.52 10.80
N GLY A 242 14.29 6.30 9.58
CA GLY A 242 14.78 6.98 8.37
C GLY A 242 14.49 8.48 8.28
N LEU A 243 13.59 9.00 9.13
CA LEU A 243 13.26 10.43 9.21
C LEU A 243 13.90 11.08 10.43
N ARG A 244 14.98 10.50 10.95
CA ARG A 244 15.67 11.04 12.12
C ARG A 244 16.34 12.39 11.81
N PRO A 245 16.39 13.30 12.80
CA PRO A 245 17.20 14.50 12.71
C PRO A 245 18.65 14.16 12.39
N ASP A 246 19.27 14.99 11.56
CA ASP A 246 20.66 14.85 11.09
C ASP A 246 20.95 13.55 10.32
N GLY A 247 19.92 12.75 10.02
CA GLY A 247 20.03 11.56 9.16
C GLY A 247 20.08 11.90 7.68
N TRP A 248 20.14 10.85 6.84
CA TRP A 248 20.20 10.93 5.39
C TRP A 248 19.09 11.81 4.82
N PHE A 249 17.84 11.50 5.15
CA PHE A 249 16.68 12.24 4.65
C PHE A 249 16.74 13.72 5.02
N ASP A 250 16.96 14.01 6.32
CA ASP A 250 16.97 15.37 6.85
C ASP A 250 18.12 16.18 6.26
N THR A 251 19.34 15.63 6.24
CA THR A 251 20.52 16.27 5.65
C THR A 251 20.29 16.63 4.18
N HIS A 252 19.78 15.70 3.37
CA HIS A 252 19.51 15.95 1.95
C HIS A 252 18.42 17.00 1.76
N GLN A 253 17.35 16.93 2.56
CA GLN A 253 16.26 17.89 2.53
C GLN A 253 16.74 19.31 2.89
N GLN A 254 17.53 19.47 3.95
CA GLN A 254 18.08 20.76 4.39
C GLN A 254 19.01 21.38 3.33
N ASN A 255 19.73 20.54 2.58
CA ASN A 255 20.64 20.97 1.51
C ASN A 255 19.97 21.07 0.12
N GLY A 256 18.64 20.91 0.05
CA GLY A 256 17.86 21.01 -1.19
C GLY A 256 18.24 19.95 -2.23
N VAL A 257 18.74 18.80 -1.78
CA VAL A 257 18.97 17.60 -2.58
C VAL A 257 17.72 16.72 -2.47
N PRO A 258 17.21 16.12 -3.56
CA PRO A 258 16.11 15.16 -3.46
C PRO A 258 16.54 13.94 -2.62
N PRO A 259 15.88 13.65 -1.48
CA PRO A 259 16.26 12.51 -0.65
C PRO A 259 15.72 11.17 -1.18
N PHE A 260 14.80 11.23 -2.15
CA PHE A 260 14.09 10.08 -2.71
C PHE A 260 14.81 9.60 -3.98
N GLY A 261 15.57 8.51 -3.85
CA GLY A 261 16.39 7.95 -4.93
C GLY A 261 17.47 6.99 -4.43
N SER A 262 17.82 7.07 -3.14
CA SER A 262 18.60 6.04 -2.44
C SER A 262 17.75 4.80 -2.16
N GLY A 263 18.36 3.62 -2.22
CA GLY A 263 17.75 2.38 -1.72
C GLY A 263 16.50 1.91 -2.47
N VAL A 264 16.33 2.33 -3.73
CA VAL A 264 15.28 1.85 -4.64
C VAL A 264 15.95 0.92 -5.64
N VAL A 265 15.42 -0.29 -5.79
CA VAL A 265 16.01 -1.34 -6.63
C VAL A 265 14.94 -2.00 -7.51
N PRO A 266 15.29 -2.65 -8.63
CA PRO A 266 14.32 -3.42 -9.40
C PRO A 266 13.55 -4.42 -8.52
N ALA A 267 12.23 -4.46 -8.65
CA ALA A 267 11.41 -5.40 -7.89
C ALA A 267 11.52 -6.80 -8.51
N GLY A 268 11.87 -7.79 -7.70
CA GLY A 268 11.82 -9.19 -8.10
C GLY A 268 10.41 -9.62 -8.48
N ASP A 269 10.27 -10.45 -9.51
CA ASP A 269 8.96 -10.99 -9.90
C ASP A 269 8.42 -11.93 -8.82
N ILE A 270 7.22 -11.66 -8.31
CA ILE A 270 6.55 -12.46 -7.27
C ILE A 270 5.41 -13.31 -7.82
N GLU A 271 5.18 -13.30 -9.14
CA GLU A 271 4.17 -14.17 -9.74
C GLU A 271 4.48 -15.65 -9.48
N ALA A 272 3.42 -16.44 -9.41
CA ALA A 272 3.49 -17.90 -9.28
C ALA A 272 2.70 -18.51 -10.45
N PRO A 273 3.27 -18.57 -11.66
CA PRO A 273 2.54 -18.98 -12.86
C PRO A 273 2.00 -20.42 -12.78
N GLN A 274 2.55 -21.24 -11.90
CA GLN A 274 2.11 -22.62 -11.66
C GLN A 274 1.03 -22.74 -10.57
N ASP A 275 0.69 -21.66 -9.87
CA ASP A 275 -0.35 -21.64 -8.84
C ASP A 275 -1.22 -20.38 -8.98
N ALA A 276 -2.31 -20.50 -9.76
CA ALA A 276 -3.28 -19.43 -9.94
C ALA A 276 -3.97 -18.97 -8.64
N LEU A 277 -3.84 -19.73 -7.54
CA LEU A 277 -4.38 -19.39 -6.22
C LEU A 277 -3.32 -18.80 -5.28
N ALA A 278 -2.05 -18.67 -5.70
CA ALA A 278 -1.01 -18.07 -4.88
C ALA A 278 -1.32 -16.61 -4.51
N TRP A 279 -1.89 -15.87 -5.46
CA TRP A 279 -2.38 -14.49 -5.32
C TRP A 279 -3.76 -14.32 -5.97
N HIS A 280 -4.51 -13.30 -5.54
CA HIS A 280 -5.68 -12.85 -6.29
C HIS A 280 -5.22 -12.15 -7.59
N ALA A 281 -6.11 -12.05 -8.57
CA ALA A 281 -5.77 -11.48 -9.86
C ALA A 281 -5.26 -10.03 -9.74
N PHE A 282 -4.09 -9.78 -10.33
CA PHE A 282 -3.49 -8.45 -10.41
C PHE A 282 -4.08 -7.69 -11.60
N PRO A 283 -4.53 -6.43 -11.42
CA PRO A 283 -4.86 -5.61 -12.57
C PRO A 283 -3.59 -5.24 -13.34
N SER A 284 -3.77 -4.86 -14.61
CA SER A 284 -2.70 -4.36 -15.47
C SER A 284 -1.96 -3.18 -14.84
N ALA A 285 -0.70 -3.00 -15.26
CA ALA A 285 0.10 -1.86 -14.86
C ALA A 285 -0.64 -0.54 -15.18
N PRO A 286 -0.75 0.39 -14.22
CA PRO A 286 -1.17 1.77 -14.50
C PRO A 286 -0.02 2.55 -15.15
N ASP A 287 -0.34 3.62 -15.87
CA ASP A 287 0.67 4.53 -16.43
C ASP A 287 1.53 5.18 -15.35
N VAL A 288 0.89 5.57 -14.24
CA VAL A 288 1.55 6.10 -13.04
C VAL A 288 0.88 5.51 -11.82
N GLY A 289 1.67 4.83 -10.99
CA GLY A 289 1.19 4.31 -9.74
C GLY A 289 2.22 3.50 -8.99
N MET A 290 1.79 3.01 -7.84
CA MET A 290 2.50 2.00 -7.08
C MET A 290 1.52 1.01 -6.48
N ARG A 291 2.02 -0.17 -6.10
CA ARG A 291 1.23 -1.22 -5.48
C ARG A 291 1.89 -1.67 -4.19
N ARG A 292 1.07 -1.70 -3.14
CA ARG A 292 1.37 -2.43 -1.91
C ARG A 292 0.96 -3.89 -2.09
N HIS A 293 1.81 -4.82 -1.70
CA HIS A 293 1.54 -6.25 -1.63
C HIS A 293 1.72 -6.72 -0.19
N ARG A 294 0.80 -7.55 0.30
CA ARG A 294 0.95 -8.29 1.55
C ARG A 294 0.58 -9.75 1.37
N ARG A 295 1.34 -10.64 2.01
CA ARG A 295 1.00 -12.05 2.20
C ARG A 295 1.20 -12.40 3.66
N ILE A 296 0.28 -13.16 4.24
CA ILE A 296 0.42 -13.80 5.55
C ILE A 296 0.01 -15.26 5.38
N ASP A 297 0.97 -16.15 5.53
CA ASP A 297 0.79 -17.60 5.55
C ASP A 297 0.82 -18.12 6.97
N LEU A 298 -0.13 -18.99 7.31
CA LEU A 298 -0.25 -19.60 8.62
C LEU A 298 -0.34 -21.12 8.50
N TRP A 299 0.30 -21.83 9.43
CA TRP A 299 0.13 -23.27 9.62
C TRP A 299 0.38 -23.66 11.08
N ARG A 300 -0.01 -24.87 11.47
CA ARG A 300 0.24 -25.39 12.83
C ARG A 300 1.48 -26.28 12.83
N GLU A 301 2.33 -26.11 13.83
CA GLU A 301 3.41 -27.03 14.16
C GLU A 301 3.40 -27.27 15.68
N GLY A 302 2.86 -28.42 16.10
CA GLY A 302 2.70 -28.72 17.53
C GLY A 302 1.81 -27.69 18.24
N GLY A 303 2.35 -27.09 19.30
CA GLY A 303 1.65 -26.10 20.13
C GLY A 303 1.67 -24.66 19.61
N VAL A 304 2.24 -24.40 18.43
CA VAL A 304 2.35 -23.05 17.87
C VAL A 304 1.67 -22.89 16.52
N VAL A 305 1.23 -21.67 16.23
CA VAL A 305 0.89 -21.18 14.89
C VAL A 305 2.16 -20.53 14.31
N CYS A 306 2.66 -21.10 13.22
CA CYS A 306 3.78 -20.54 12.47
C CYS A 306 3.26 -19.53 11.45
N VAL A 307 4.04 -18.48 11.22
CA VAL A 307 3.71 -17.35 10.35
C VAL A 307 4.86 -17.10 9.40
N ASP A 308 4.57 -17.01 8.11
CA ASP A 308 5.44 -16.41 7.09
C ASP A 308 4.72 -15.22 6.48
N ALA A 309 5.29 -14.03 6.58
CA ALA A 309 4.67 -12.80 6.13
C ALA A 309 5.58 -12.02 5.19
N PHE A 310 4.99 -11.41 4.18
CA PHE A 310 5.67 -10.61 3.17
C PHE A 310 4.96 -9.28 2.99
N PHE A 311 5.74 -8.20 2.86
CA PHE A 311 5.28 -6.86 2.59
C PHE A 311 6.15 -6.24 1.50
N ARG A 312 5.53 -5.61 0.50
CA ARG A 312 6.24 -4.82 -0.52
C ARG A 312 5.45 -3.60 -0.97
N ASP A 313 6.09 -2.44 -0.99
CA ASP A 313 5.64 -1.28 -1.76
C ASP A 313 6.54 -1.14 -3.02
N ALA A 314 5.97 -1.25 -4.21
CA ALA A 314 6.69 -1.12 -5.48
C ALA A 314 5.97 -0.18 -6.45
N CYS A 315 6.72 0.64 -7.19
CA CYS A 315 6.19 1.58 -8.17
C CYS A 315 6.53 1.16 -9.60
N TRP A 316 5.70 1.55 -10.56
CA TRP A 316 6.02 1.38 -11.97
C TRP A 316 7.01 2.45 -12.43
N GLU A 317 7.95 2.02 -13.27
CA GLU A 317 8.87 2.86 -14.01
C GLU A 317 8.29 3.20 -15.39
N PRO A 318 8.77 4.27 -16.06
CA PRO A 318 8.28 4.66 -17.38
C PRO A 318 8.39 3.58 -18.48
N ASP A 319 9.28 2.60 -18.31
CA ASP A 319 9.44 1.47 -19.22
C ASP A 319 8.51 0.28 -18.91
N GLY A 320 7.66 0.42 -17.89
CA GLY A 320 6.72 -0.61 -17.43
C GLY A 320 7.30 -1.60 -16.42
N SER A 321 8.61 -1.54 -16.14
CA SER A 321 9.22 -2.32 -15.05
C SER A 321 8.75 -1.82 -13.68
N GLN A 322 9.02 -2.58 -12.63
CA GLN A 322 8.72 -2.17 -11.25
C GLN A 322 10.01 -1.97 -10.47
N SER A 323 10.02 -0.92 -9.65
CA SER A 323 11.05 -0.69 -8.64
C SER A 323 10.46 -0.84 -7.24
N CYS A 324 11.15 -1.58 -6.39
CA CYS A 324 10.83 -1.77 -5.00
C CYS A 324 11.32 -0.58 -4.16
N LEU A 325 10.45 -0.09 -3.27
CA LEU A 325 10.75 1.01 -2.35
C LEU A 325 10.88 0.52 -0.91
N HIS A 326 9.92 -0.28 -0.45
CA HIS A 326 9.93 -0.89 0.87
C HIS A 326 9.66 -2.37 0.74
N GLU A 327 10.47 -3.20 1.39
CA GLU A 327 10.21 -4.62 1.45
C GLU A 327 10.71 -5.23 2.75
N TYR A 328 9.86 -6.08 3.33
CA TYR A 328 10.13 -6.88 4.51
C TYR A 328 9.61 -8.29 4.32
N THR A 329 10.35 -9.27 4.84
CA THR A 329 9.82 -10.58 5.20
C THR A 329 9.78 -10.70 6.72
N THR A 330 8.85 -11.49 7.25
CA THR A 330 8.76 -11.73 8.68
C THR A 330 8.34 -13.15 8.96
N ASP A 331 9.13 -13.84 9.76
CA ASP A 331 8.84 -15.16 10.28
C ASP A 331 8.45 -15.04 11.76
N ALA A 332 7.39 -15.72 12.17
CA ALA A 332 6.97 -15.71 13.57
C ALA A 332 6.37 -17.03 14.03
N LYS A 333 6.43 -17.25 15.35
CA LYS A 333 5.72 -18.34 16.02
C LYS A 333 4.88 -17.74 17.13
N ILE A 334 3.64 -18.20 17.23
CA ILE A 334 2.65 -17.70 18.19
C ILE A 334 2.10 -18.91 18.94
N ASP A 335 2.01 -18.81 20.27
CA ASP A 335 1.42 -19.86 21.10
C ASP A 335 -0.05 -20.08 20.69
N ALA A 336 -0.44 -21.32 20.44
CA ALA A 336 -1.78 -21.64 19.93
C ALA A 336 -2.88 -21.54 21.00
N GLY A 337 -2.51 -21.53 22.29
CA GLY A 337 -3.44 -21.46 23.41
C GLY A 337 -3.79 -20.03 23.78
N ASP A 338 -2.77 -19.21 24.07
CA ASP A 338 -2.96 -17.84 24.56
C ASP A 338 -2.64 -16.74 23.54
N HIS A 339 -2.13 -17.09 22.36
CA HIS A 339 -1.75 -16.17 21.28
C HIS A 339 -0.59 -15.23 21.64
N THR A 340 0.27 -15.62 22.56
CA THR A 340 1.52 -14.93 22.85
C THR A 340 2.53 -15.11 21.71
N LEU A 341 3.20 -14.02 21.30
CA LEU A 341 4.29 -14.10 20.34
C LEU A 341 5.51 -14.81 20.97
N VAL A 342 5.89 -15.97 20.45
CA VAL A 342 6.99 -16.82 20.95
C VAL A 342 8.32 -16.46 20.30
N SER A 343 8.31 -16.23 18.99
CA SER A 343 9.49 -15.80 18.24
C SER A 343 9.08 -14.90 17.08
N LEU A 344 9.97 -13.99 16.70
CA LEU A 344 9.78 -13.08 15.59
C LEU A 344 11.12 -12.82 14.94
N GLU A 345 11.18 -12.80 13.62
CA GLU A 345 12.33 -12.31 12.87
C GLU A 345 11.79 -11.41 11.76
N SER A 346 12.19 -10.14 11.74
CA SER A 346 11.82 -9.20 10.68
C SER A 346 13.05 -8.91 9.82
N THR A 347 13.07 -9.40 8.59
CA THR A 347 14.19 -9.19 7.65
C THR A 347 13.87 -8.02 6.74
N PRO A 348 14.57 -6.88 6.86
CA PRO A 348 14.47 -5.82 5.88
C PRO A 348 15.15 -6.27 4.57
N ARG A 349 14.51 -6.00 3.44
CA ARG A 349 14.98 -6.38 2.09
C ARG A 349 15.25 -5.18 1.19
N VAL A 350 14.36 -4.18 1.23
CA VAL A 350 14.53 -2.92 0.49
C VAL A 350 14.02 -1.79 1.35
N LEU A 351 14.83 -0.73 1.51
CA LEU A 351 14.48 0.43 2.31
C LEU A 351 15.07 1.71 1.68
N PRO A 352 14.29 2.80 1.61
CA PRO A 352 14.74 4.01 0.90
C PRO A 352 15.84 4.75 1.64
N PHE A 353 15.88 4.64 2.96
CA PHE A 353 16.85 5.34 3.80
C PHE A 353 17.69 4.33 4.58
N PRO A 354 19.03 4.48 4.61
CA PRO A 354 19.92 3.56 5.31
C PRO A 354 19.50 3.28 6.76
N GLU A 355 19.09 4.32 7.49
CA GLU A 355 18.72 4.26 8.91
C GLU A 355 17.43 3.48 9.18
N CYS A 356 16.58 3.27 8.18
CA CYS A 356 15.37 2.46 8.34
C CYS A 356 15.69 1.04 8.79
N LYS A 357 16.90 0.52 8.47
CA LYS A 357 17.36 -0.81 8.87
C LYS A 357 17.43 -0.98 10.38
N TRP A 358 17.72 0.10 11.11
CA TRP A 358 17.84 0.06 12.57
C TRP A 358 16.51 -0.19 13.28
N ALA A 359 15.38 -0.06 12.57
CA ALA A 359 14.08 -0.37 13.14
C ALA A 359 13.82 -1.88 13.27
N ALA A 360 14.35 -2.70 12.33
CA ALA A 360 13.99 -4.12 12.26
C ALA A 360 14.39 -4.92 13.52
N PRO A 361 15.59 -4.75 14.10
CA PRO A 361 15.95 -5.44 15.34
C PRO A 361 15.06 -5.08 16.53
N ASN A 362 14.46 -3.89 16.57
CA ASN A 362 13.58 -3.49 17.68
C ASN A 362 12.26 -4.28 17.72
N SER A 363 11.88 -4.94 16.62
CA SER A 363 10.71 -5.82 16.59
C SER A 363 10.75 -6.92 17.67
N GLN A 364 11.95 -7.32 18.11
CA GLN A 364 12.13 -8.29 19.19
C GLN A 364 11.47 -7.87 20.51
N ASP A 365 11.28 -6.57 20.75
CA ASP A 365 10.59 -6.06 21.95
C ASP A 365 9.12 -6.52 22.05
N LEU A 366 8.56 -7.06 20.97
CA LEU A 366 7.19 -7.57 20.94
C LEU A 366 7.08 -9.02 21.42
N ILE A 367 8.20 -9.75 21.55
CA ILE A 367 8.20 -11.14 21.99
C ILE A 367 7.68 -11.23 23.43
N GLY A 368 6.82 -12.19 23.69
CA GLY A 368 6.11 -12.34 24.97
C GLY A 368 4.84 -11.51 25.10
N LEU A 369 4.48 -10.71 24.09
CA LEU A 369 3.24 -9.93 24.07
C LEU A 369 2.13 -10.64 23.28
N PRO A 370 0.85 -10.47 23.66
CA PRO A 370 -0.27 -11.10 22.98
C PRO A 370 -0.53 -10.45 21.62
N VAL A 371 -0.54 -11.24 20.55
CA VAL A 371 -0.72 -10.68 19.19
C VAL A 371 -2.08 -10.02 19.00
N THR A 372 -3.09 -10.42 19.76
CA THR A 372 -4.43 -9.80 19.77
C THR A 372 -4.41 -8.30 20.05
N GLU A 373 -3.38 -7.81 20.74
CA GLU A 373 -3.23 -6.40 21.12
C GLU A 373 -2.30 -5.61 20.18
N PHE A 374 -1.71 -6.25 19.16
CA PHE A 374 -0.67 -5.65 18.32
C PHE A 374 -1.13 -4.41 17.57
N ARG A 375 -2.43 -4.27 17.28
CA ARG A 375 -2.97 -3.04 16.67
C ARG A 375 -2.61 -1.78 17.45
N THR A 376 -2.50 -1.89 18.78
CA THR A 376 -2.18 -0.82 19.71
C THR A 376 -0.73 -0.92 20.19
N ILE A 377 -0.32 -2.07 20.71
CA ILE A 377 0.99 -2.26 21.36
C ILE A 377 2.14 -1.91 20.41
N VAL A 378 2.06 -2.31 19.14
CA VAL A 378 3.15 -2.05 18.17
C VAL A 378 3.46 -0.55 18.06
N GLN A 379 2.43 0.31 18.07
CA GLN A 379 2.63 1.77 17.99
C GLN A 379 3.09 2.40 19.31
N GLN A 380 2.86 1.73 20.44
CA GLN A 380 3.31 2.16 21.76
C GLN A 380 4.77 1.75 22.01
N THR A 381 5.15 0.54 21.60
CA THR A 381 6.48 -0.03 21.80
C THR A 381 7.48 0.44 20.74
N LEU A 382 7.12 0.30 19.46
CA LEU A 382 7.98 0.67 18.34
C LEU A 382 7.65 2.10 17.91
N THR A 383 8.18 3.08 18.64
CA THR A 383 7.88 4.50 18.39
C THR A 383 9.14 5.29 18.02
N GLU A 384 8.94 6.41 17.32
CA GLU A 384 10.01 7.34 16.93
C GLU A 384 11.17 6.66 16.21
N LEU A 385 12.38 6.79 16.74
CA LEU A 385 13.60 6.25 16.13
C LEU A 385 13.69 4.73 16.23
N ARG A 386 12.83 4.10 17.05
CA ARG A 386 12.73 2.64 17.12
C ARG A 386 11.84 2.07 16.02
N ALA A 387 11.00 2.92 15.40
CA ALA A 387 9.97 2.51 14.48
C ALA A 387 10.46 2.49 13.03
N CYS A 388 9.83 1.64 12.23
CA CYS A 388 9.64 1.91 10.81
C CYS A 388 8.14 1.91 10.55
N THR A 389 7.61 2.96 9.92
CA THR A 389 6.17 3.06 9.61
C THR A 389 5.65 1.80 8.92
N HIS A 390 6.41 1.26 7.97
CA HIS A 390 6.02 0.09 7.16
C HIS A 390 6.14 -1.22 7.91
N LEU A 391 7.22 -1.42 8.67
CA LEU A 391 7.36 -2.62 9.51
C LEU A 391 6.29 -2.64 10.62
N ASN A 392 6.04 -1.51 11.28
CA ASN A 392 4.98 -1.41 12.27
C ASN A 392 3.60 -1.74 11.67
N ASP A 393 3.34 -1.29 10.45
CA ASP A 393 2.10 -1.57 9.73
C ASP A 393 1.98 -3.05 9.36
N MET A 394 3.10 -3.72 9.07
CA MET A 394 3.18 -5.17 8.88
C MET A 394 2.93 -5.94 10.19
N LEU A 395 3.59 -5.56 11.28
CA LEU A 395 3.45 -6.25 12.57
C LEU A 395 2.07 -6.04 13.18
N ARG A 396 1.44 -4.89 12.97
CA ARG A 396 0.05 -4.65 13.43
C ARG A 396 -0.98 -5.60 12.83
N SER A 397 -0.77 -6.07 11.60
CA SER A 397 -1.69 -7.05 11.00
C SER A 397 -1.59 -8.42 11.65
N PHE A 398 -0.60 -8.69 12.51
CA PHE A 398 -0.53 -9.95 13.26
C PHE A 398 -1.67 -10.09 14.28
N ALA A 399 -2.35 -9.00 14.63
CA ALA A 399 -3.59 -9.06 15.41
C ALA A 399 -4.74 -9.81 14.70
N GLU A 400 -4.61 -10.08 13.41
CA GLU A 400 -5.57 -10.83 12.61
C GLU A 400 -5.31 -12.35 12.68
N ILE A 401 -4.11 -12.77 13.12
CA ILE A 401 -3.67 -14.16 13.13
C ILE A 401 -4.60 -15.06 13.96
N PRO A 402 -5.04 -14.68 15.18
CA PRO A 402 -5.96 -15.52 15.95
C PRO A 402 -7.28 -15.82 15.22
N ALA A 403 -7.79 -14.87 14.42
CA ALA A 403 -9.00 -15.08 13.63
C ALA A 403 -8.74 -15.98 12.42
N LEU A 404 -7.63 -15.77 11.72
CA LEU A 404 -7.21 -16.61 10.59
C LEU A 404 -6.86 -18.05 11.03
N ALA A 405 -6.22 -18.23 12.19
CA ALA A 405 -5.82 -19.53 12.72
C ALA A 405 -6.99 -20.43 13.12
N LYS A 406 -8.20 -19.87 13.30
CA LYS A 406 -9.45 -20.65 13.46
C LYS A 406 -9.86 -21.38 12.18
N ARG A 407 -9.20 -21.08 11.06
CA ARG A 407 -9.44 -21.70 9.74
C ARG A 407 -8.39 -22.77 9.39
N LEU A 408 -7.44 -23.03 10.29
CA LEU A 408 -6.40 -24.07 10.16
C LEU A 408 -6.90 -25.44 10.61
#